data_AF-A0A482VVN1-F1
#
_entry.id   AF-A0A482VVN1-F1
#
_cell.length_a   1.000
_cell.length_b   1.000
_cell.length_c   1.000
_cell.angle_alpha   90.00
_cell.angle_beta   90.00
_cell.angle_gamma   90.00
#
_symmetry.space_group_name_H-M   'P 1'
#
loop_
_entity.id
_entity.type
_entity.pdbx_description
1 polymer ?
#
loop_
_entity_poly.entity_id
_entity_poly.type
_entity_poly.pdbx_seq_one_letter_code
_entity_poly.pdbx_strand_id
1 'polypeptide(L)'
;MLSVENEKGTTSDPSVQLYGDALTKFSEKCPNTVTASDSQLKSEIQVLWLAPATGSGCVTFKGAVVVSSETWYSEDGPLTKILCENSQDSEDIQPNILKHCCACDEAKY
;
A
#
# COMPACT_ATOMS: atom_id res chain seq x y z
N MET A 1 -8.33 10.51 7.09
CA MET A 1 -7.64 9.55 7.97
C MET A 1 -7.05 8.45 7.10
N LEU A 2 -5.96 7.85 7.57
CA LEU A 2 -5.31 6.69 6.96
C LEU A 2 -4.98 5.70 8.07
N SER A 3 -5.44 4.46 7.94
CA SER A 3 -5.13 3.34 8.83
C SER A 3 -4.44 2.23 8.04
N VAL A 4 -3.54 1.52 8.71
CA VAL A 4 -2.78 0.40 8.14
C VAL A 4 -2.98 -0.81 9.04
N GLU A 5 -3.51 -1.89 8.46
CA GLU A 5 -3.88 -3.11 9.19
C GLU A 5 -3.22 -4.33 8.53
N ASN A 6 -2.72 -5.26 9.35
CA ASN A 6 -2.15 -6.52 8.87
C ASN A 6 -3.17 -7.66 9.03
N GLU A 7 -3.36 -8.46 7.98
CA GLU A 7 -4.27 -9.62 7.95
C GLU A 7 -4.01 -10.62 9.08
N LYS A 8 -2.74 -10.89 9.43
CA LYS A 8 -2.41 -11.93 10.43
C LYS A 8 -2.29 -11.43 11.86
N GLY A 9 -2.49 -10.12 12.11
CA GLY A 9 -2.51 -9.53 13.45
C GLY A 9 -1.29 -9.83 14.34
N THR A 10 -0.17 -10.31 13.80
CA THR A 10 0.94 -10.90 14.57
C THR A 10 2.21 -10.04 14.51
N THR A 11 2.47 -9.37 15.64
CA THR A 11 3.76 -9.09 16.31
C THR A 11 4.79 -8.12 15.73
N SER A 12 4.58 -7.49 14.58
CA SER A 12 5.27 -6.23 14.24
C SER A 12 4.27 -5.25 13.65
N ASP A 13 3.82 -4.28 14.45
CA ASP A 13 2.91 -3.23 13.97
C ASP A 13 3.49 -2.60 12.69
N PRO A 14 2.68 -2.41 11.63
CA PRO A 14 3.12 -1.66 10.47
C PRO A 14 3.55 -0.26 10.93
N SER A 15 4.85 0.03 10.89
CA SER A 15 5.34 1.31 11.39
C SER A 15 5.11 2.39 10.35
N VAL A 16 4.05 3.16 10.54
CA VAL A 16 3.80 4.40 9.79
C VAL A 16 4.61 5.51 10.44
N GLN A 17 5.27 6.33 9.63
CA GLN A 17 6.00 7.52 10.05
C GLN A 17 5.44 8.72 9.28
N LEU A 18 5.26 9.83 9.98
CA LEU A 18 4.83 11.08 9.35
C LEU A 18 5.95 11.58 8.44
N TYR A 19 5.60 12.02 7.24
CA TYR A 19 6.53 12.52 6.24
C TYR A 19 5.98 13.77 5.58
N GLY A 20 6.86 14.71 5.24
CA GLY A 20 6.50 16.01 4.70
C GLY A 20 6.10 17.03 5.77
N ASP A 21 5.37 18.06 5.35
CA ASP A 21 4.96 19.19 6.19
C ASP A 21 4.00 18.76 7.31
N ALA A 22 3.82 19.62 8.33
CA ALA A 22 2.98 19.41 9.52
C ALA A 22 1.45 19.33 9.24
N LEU A 23 1.06 18.74 8.11
CA LEU A 23 -0.30 18.57 7.61
C LEU A 23 -1.00 17.33 8.20
N THR A 24 -0.23 16.38 8.73
CA THR A 24 -0.73 15.12 9.29
C THR A 24 -0.20 14.91 10.71
N LYS A 25 -0.95 14.15 11.51
CA LYS A 25 -0.59 13.75 12.87
C LYS A 25 -1.11 12.37 13.19
N PHE A 26 -0.53 11.71 14.18
CA PHE A 26 -1.12 10.47 14.70
C PHE A 26 -2.42 10.76 15.45
N SER A 27 -3.37 9.82 15.34
CA SER A 27 -4.62 9.85 16.10
C SER A 27 -4.34 9.60 17.58
N GLU A 28 -4.96 10.39 18.45
CA GLU A 28 -4.91 10.18 19.90
C GLU A 28 -5.71 8.94 20.34
N LYS A 29 -6.67 8.50 19.51
CA LYS A 29 -7.58 7.38 19.83
C LYS A 29 -7.05 6.03 19.40
N CYS A 30 -6.30 5.99 18.30
CA CYS A 30 -5.84 4.75 17.68
C CYS A 30 -4.35 4.89 17.34
N PRO A 31 -3.46 4.19 18.06
CA PRO A 31 -2.07 4.07 17.63
C PRO A 31 -2.05 3.40 16.24
N ASN A 32 -1.18 3.86 15.34
CA ASN A 32 -1.09 3.44 13.92
C ASN A 32 -2.15 4.02 12.97
N THR A 33 -2.92 5.03 13.40
CA THR A 33 -3.79 5.81 12.49
C THR A 33 -3.27 7.23 12.31
N VAL A 34 -3.19 7.68 11.06
CA VAL A 34 -2.80 9.04 10.69
C VAL A 34 -4.05 9.87 10.35
N THR A 35 -4.12 11.08 10.89
CA THR A 35 -5.22 12.03 10.72
C THR A 35 -4.71 13.38 10.26
N ALA A 36 -5.60 14.23 9.76
CA ALA A 36 -5.25 15.60 9.43
C ALA A 36 -4.86 16.36 10.71
N SER A 37 -3.82 17.20 10.62
CA SER A 37 -3.39 18.03 11.76
C SER A 37 -4.42 19.14 12.08
N ASP A 38 -5.05 19.68 11.04
CA ASP A 38 -6.03 20.76 11.06
C ASP A 38 -7.16 20.52 10.03
N SER A 39 -8.10 21.46 9.96
CA SER A 39 -9.22 21.46 9.01
C SER A 39 -8.93 22.22 7.71
N GLN A 40 -7.67 22.58 7.43
CA GLN A 40 -7.33 23.25 6.18
C GLN A 40 -7.49 22.28 5.00
N LEU A 41 -7.89 22.81 3.84
CA LEU A 41 -8.01 22.02 2.62
C LEU A 41 -6.63 21.56 2.17
N LYS A 42 -6.49 20.27 1.89
CA LYS A 42 -5.25 19.62 1.46
C LYS A 42 -5.51 18.91 0.13
N SER A 43 -4.62 19.10 -0.84
CA SER A 43 -4.66 18.37 -2.12
C SER A 43 -3.93 17.03 -2.03
N GLU A 44 -2.95 16.92 -1.14
CA GLU A 44 -2.10 15.74 -0.99
C GLU A 44 -1.60 15.60 0.46
N ILE A 45 -1.40 14.36 0.90
CA ILE A 45 -0.65 14.01 2.10
C ILE A 45 0.28 12.85 1.77
N GLN A 46 1.40 12.76 2.48
CA GLN A 46 2.38 11.69 2.30
C GLN A 46 2.73 11.10 3.67
N VAL A 47 3.00 9.80 3.68
CA VAL A 47 3.48 9.08 4.87
C VAL A 47 4.54 8.09 4.44
N LEU A 48 5.49 7.80 5.31
CA LEU A 48 6.39 6.67 5.14
C LEU A 48 5.79 5.47 5.87
N TRP A 49 5.93 4.30 5.26
CA TRP A 49 5.52 3.03 5.85
C TRP A 49 6.65 2.02 5.70
N LEU A 50 6.98 1.36 6.81
CA LEU A 50 7.90 0.23 6.80
C LEU A 50 7.09 -1.07 6.68
N ALA A 51 7.39 -1.84 5.64
CA ALA A 51 6.79 -3.15 5.45
C ALA A 51 7.12 -4.08 6.64
N PRO A 52 6.17 -4.92 7.07
CA PRO A 52 6.40 -5.88 8.13
C PRO A 52 7.35 -7.00 7.68
N ALA A 53 7.79 -7.84 8.62
CA ALA A 53 8.69 -8.97 8.33
C ALA A 53 8.04 -10.01 7.41
N THR A 54 8.85 -10.78 6.68
CA THR A 54 8.37 -11.84 5.79
C THR A 54 7.50 -12.88 6.54
N GLY A 55 6.44 -13.37 5.90
CA GLY A 55 5.44 -14.27 6.46
C GLY A 55 4.26 -13.55 7.14
N SER A 56 4.27 -12.21 7.18
CA SER A 56 3.26 -11.40 7.87
C SER A 56 1.91 -11.38 7.18
N GLY A 57 1.83 -11.80 5.91
CA GLY A 57 0.59 -11.79 5.12
C GLY A 57 0.36 -10.45 4.41
N CYS A 58 -0.86 -10.21 3.96
CA CYS A 58 -1.18 -8.98 3.26
C CYS A 58 -1.47 -7.82 4.23
N VAL A 59 -1.06 -6.62 3.83
CA VAL A 59 -1.30 -5.37 4.56
C VAL A 59 -2.33 -4.55 3.80
N THR A 60 -3.34 -4.07 4.52
CA THR A 60 -4.41 -3.25 3.96
C THR A 60 -4.27 -1.81 4.44
N PHE A 61 -4.19 -0.89 3.48
CA PHE A 61 -4.28 0.55 3.67
C PHE A 61 -5.72 0.98 3.47
N LYS A 62 -6.28 1.67 4.45
CA LYS A 62 -7.65 2.19 4.40
C LYS A 62 -7.64 3.69 4.64
N GLY A 63 -8.22 4.41 3.69
CA GLY A 63 -8.40 5.86 3.76
C GLY A 63 -9.85 6.24 4.00
N ALA A 64 -10.04 7.35 4.71
CA ALA A 64 -11.28 8.12 4.65
C ALA A 64 -10.99 9.61 4.48
N VAL A 65 -11.76 10.27 3.62
CA VAL A 65 -11.60 11.67 3.26
C VAL A 65 -12.91 12.39 3.53
N VAL A 66 -12.83 13.47 4.30
CA VAL A 66 -13.97 14.36 4.55
C VAL A 66 -13.75 15.60 3.69
N VAL A 67 -14.65 15.84 2.73
CA VAL A 67 -14.58 17.00 1.80
C VAL A 67 -15.39 18.16 2.36
N SER A 68 -16.57 17.87 2.92
CA SER A 68 -17.45 18.83 3.58
C SER A 68 -18.18 18.15 4.74
N SER A 69 -18.97 18.91 5.51
CA SER A 69 -19.80 18.34 6.58
C SER A 69 -20.84 17.33 6.07
N GLU A 70 -21.23 17.41 4.80
CA GLU A 70 -22.24 16.56 4.17
C GLU A 70 -21.63 15.50 3.23
N THR A 71 -20.34 15.61 2.91
CA THR A 71 -19.69 14.75 1.92
C THR A 71 -18.39 14.15 2.47
N TRP A 72 -18.39 12.84 2.61
CA TRP A 72 -17.26 12.04 3.05
C TRP A 72 -17.19 10.72 2.27
N TYR A 73 -15.98 10.18 2.14
CA TYR A 73 -15.69 8.91 1.47
C TYR A 73 -14.85 8.05 2.41
N SER A 74 -15.14 6.75 2.51
CA SER A 74 -14.40 5.83 3.38
C SER A 74 -14.40 4.43 2.79
N GLU A 75 -13.25 3.76 2.81
CA GLU A 75 -13.09 2.36 2.40
C GLU A 75 -13.52 2.03 0.94
N ASP A 76 -13.96 3.02 0.16
CA ASP A 76 -14.44 2.86 -1.20
C ASP A 76 -13.31 2.91 -2.25
N GLY A 77 -13.30 1.91 -3.14
CA GLY A 77 -12.52 1.90 -4.38
C GLY A 77 -11.05 2.27 -4.20
N PRO A 78 -10.59 3.44 -4.69
CA PRO A 78 -9.18 3.84 -4.64
C PRO A 78 -8.65 4.14 -3.23
N LEU A 79 -9.54 4.29 -2.23
CA LEU A 79 -9.16 4.56 -0.84
C LEU A 79 -8.76 3.31 -0.05
N THR A 80 -8.93 2.12 -0.66
CA THR A 80 -8.48 0.85 -0.08
C THR A 80 -7.42 0.24 -0.99
N LYS A 81 -6.26 -0.10 -0.43
CA LYS A 81 -5.18 -0.79 -1.14
C LYS A 81 -4.66 -1.95 -0.31
N ILE A 82 -4.48 -3.09 -0.95
CA ILE A 82 -3.94 -4.30 -0.33
C ILE A 82 -2.59 -4.57 -0.98
N LEU A 83 -1.55 -4.68 -0.15
CA LEU A 83 -0.20 -5.07 -0.57
C LEU A 83 0.13 -6.42 0.07
N CYS A 84 0.51 -7.38 -0.76
CA CYS A 84 0.91 -8.71 -0.32
C CYS A 84 2.39 -8.95 -0.61
N GLU A 85 2.98 -9.90 0.10
CA GLU A 85 4.31 -10.40 -0.24
C GLU A 85 4.32 -10.96 -1.67
N ASN A 86 5.43 -10.77 -2.38
CA ASN A 86 5.55 -11.31 -3.72
C ASN A 86 5.56 -12.85 -3.67
N SER A 87 4.56 -13.49 -4.26
CA SER A 87 4.64 -14.90 -4.60
C SER A 87 5.61 -15.05 -5.78
N GLN A 88 6.54 -16.00 -5.69
CA GLN A 88 7.52 -16.28 -6.75
C GLN A 88 6.91 -16.71 -8.11
N ASP A 89 5.58 -16.73 -8.24
CA ASP A 89 4.84 -17.02 -9.47
C ASP A 89 4.67 -15.81 -10.41
N SER A 90 5.26 -14.66 -10.10
CA SER A 90 5.28 -13.51 -11.02
C SER A 90 6.28 -13.77 -12.15
N GLU A 91 5.76 -13.97 -13.37
CA GLU A 91 6.18 -13.63 -14.75
C GLU A 91 7.68 -13.39 -15.12
N ASP A 92 8.58 -13.16 -14.17
CA ASP A 92 10.04 -13.04 -14.30
C ASP A 92 10.79 -14.38 -14.13
N ILE A 93 10.08 -15.51 -14.15
CA ILE A 93 10.72 -16.82 -14.26
C ILE A 93 11.23 -16.94 -15.70
N GLN A 94 12.55 -16.91 -15.88
CA GLN A 94 13.17 -17.25 -17.16
C GLN A 94 12.58 -18.59 -17.63
N PRO A 95 11.93 -18.65 -18.80
CA PRO A 95 11.38 -19.90 -19.29
C PRO A 95 12.51 -20.94 -19.39
N ASN A 96 12.19 -22.20 -19.13
CA ASN A 96 13.16 -23.28 -19.21
C ASN A 96 13.93 -23.19 -20.53
N ILE A 97 15.26 -23.07 -20.44
CA ILE A 97 16.14 -23.01 -21.61
C ILE A 97 15.89 -24.28 -22.43
N LEU A 98 15.27 -24.12 -23.60
CA LEU A 98 15.04 -25.23 -24.53
C LEU A 98 16.41 -25.76 -24.97
N LYS A 99 16.71 -27.03 -24.69
CA LYS A 99 17.95 -27.69 -25.13
C LYS A 99 18.07 -27.78 -26.66
N HIS A 100 16.95 -27.67 -27.38
CA HIS A 100 16.88 -27.69 -28.84
C HIS A 100 16.01 -26.54 -29.33
N CYS A 101 16.59 -25.66 -30.14
CA CYS A 101 15.90 -24.54 -30.75
C CYS A 101 15.19 -25.01 -32.03
N CYS A 102 13.86 -24.94 -32.08
CA CYS A 102 13.06 -25.18 -33.28
C CYS A 102 12.75 -23.90 -34.08
N ALA A 103 13.45 -22.79 -33.81
CA ALA A 103 13.32 -21.60 -34.63
C ALA A 103 14.09 -21.82 -35.94
N CYS A 104 13.40 -22.40 -36.92
CA CYS A 104 13.86 -22.41 -38.30
C CYS A 104 14.00 -20.96 -38.77
N ASP A 105 15.14 -20.66 -39.41
CA ASP A 105 15.52 -19.37 -39.97
C ASP A 105 14.39 -18.66 -40.71
N GLU A 106 13.86 -17.56 -40.15
CA GLU A 106 13.41 -16.39 -40.91
C GLU A 106 12.94 -15.26 -39.98
N ALA A 107 13.87 -14.37 -39.64
CA ALA A 107 13.51 -13.00 -39.27
C ALA A 107 13.48 -12.18 -40.57
N LYS A 108 12.30 -11.76 -41.03
CA LYS A 108 12.19 -10.70 -42.04
C LYS A 108 12.31 -9.34 -41.34
N TYR A 109 13.28 -8.55 -41.78
CA TYR A 109 13.34 -7.10 -41.54
C TYR A 109 12.37 -6.35 -42.46
#